data_AF-B0WYN5-F1
#
_entry.id   AF-B0WYN5-F1
#
_cell.length_a   1.000
_cell.length_b   1.000
_cell.length_c   1.000
_cell.angle_alpha   90.00
_cell.angle_beta   90.00
_cell.angle_gamma   90.00
#
_symmetry.space_group_name_H-M   'P 1'
#
loop_
_entity.id
_entity.type
_entity.pdbx_description
1 polymer ?
#
loop_
_entity_poly.entity_id
_entity_poly.type
_entity_poly.pdbx_seq_one_letter_code
_entity_poly.pdbx_strand_id
1 'polypeptide(L)'
;MDTSLCLRLLLLLTISEILIVIECSQDVQVEVTNCGVGFELIQHRFDTLQYKFLELSVNVMEFSEAVQNKQRSIEEQIFRLETSVAANLALVTNYSRQVLELQTICSNHDHIRNELRKLQPKKSALEKLDSPNSCTEGSDSGEISLDILNISYPVDVFCDMTTFGGRWLVVQQRVENTVSFNRNWTEYRDGFGQPTNNFWIGLEKLYQLTTHDSYELFVELQFANGSLGIVHYSEFRVGSEDE
;
A
#
# COMPACT_ATOMS: atom_id res chain seq x y z
N MET A 1 68.91 21.34 -38.28
CA MET A 1 67.83 22.25 -37.85
C MET A 1 66.54 21.51 -38.06
N ASP A 2 65.94 21.08 -36.96
CA ASP A 2 64.63 20.47 -36.92
C ASP A 2 63.58 21.38 -37.56
N THR A 3 62.79 20.80 -38.46
CA THR A 3 61.38 21.14 -38.56
C THR A 3 60.62 19.83 -38.73
N SER A 4 60.17 19.33 -37.59
CA SER A 4 59.14 18.30 -37.42
C SER A 4 58.05 18.41 -38.51
N LEU A 5 57.95 17.41 -39.39
CA LEU A 5 56.69 17.14 -40.10
C LEU A 5 55.77 16.37 -39.15
N CYS A 6 55.06 17.13 -38.34
CA CYS A 6 53.94 16.64 -37.56
C CYS A 6 52.81 16.29 -38.54
N LEU A 7 52.63 15.00 -38.85
CA LEU A 7 51.39 14.53 -39.49
C LEU A 7 50.23 14.84 -38.52
N ARG A 8 49.46 15.88 -38.83
CA ARG A 8 48.22 16.18 -38.11
C ARG A 8 47.08 15.44 -38.82
N LEU A 9 46.69 14.29 -38.26
CA LEU A 9 45.39 13.69 -38.56
C LEU A 9 44.30 14.56 -37.93
N LEU A 10 43.41 15.10 -38.75
CA LEU A 10 42.15 15.69 -38.30
C LEU A 10 41.03 14.68 -38.57
N LEU A 11 40.56 14.03 -37.52
CA LEU A 11 39.41 13.12 -37.55
C LEU A 11 38.15 13.96 -37.26
N LEU A 12 37.43 14.40 -38.29
CA LEU A 12 36.11 14.99 -38.10
C LEU A 12 35.06 13.90 -38.28
N LEU A 13 34.49 13.46 -37.16
CA LEU A 13 33.45 12.44 -37.11
C LEU A 13 32.09 13.09 -37.34
N THR A 14 31.56 12.99 -38.55
CA THR A 14 30.12 13.12 -38.78
C THR A 14 29.60 11.87 -39.45
N ILE A 15 28.51 11.35 -38.88
CA ILE A 15 27.87 10.08 -39.23
C ILE A 15 27.22 10.23 -40.60
N SER A 16 27.93 9.89 -41.68
CA SER A 16 27.39 9.32 -42.92
C SER A 16 28.50 9.18 -43.97
N GLU A 17 28.70 7.94 -44.43
CA GLU A 17 29.42 7.51 -45.63
C GLU A 17 30.95 7.72 -45.70
N ILE A 18 31.68 6.60 -45.77
CA ILE A 18 33.13 6.55 -45.97
C ILE A 18 33.40 6.45 -47.47
N LEU A 19 34.00 7.48 -48.06
CA LEU A 19 34.77 7.37 -49.32
C LEU A 19 36.20 7.81 -49.04
N ILE A 20 37.15 6.87 -49.08
CA ILE A 20 38.58 7.17 -48.92
C ILE A 20 39.15 7.43 -50.31
N VAL A 21 39.55 8.67 -50.58
CA VAL A 21 40.37 9.02 -51.75
C VAL A 21 41.81 9.18 -51.27
N ILE A 22 42.70 8.30 -51.73
CA ILE A 22 44.15 8.38 -51.50
C ILE A 22 44.78 8.95 -52.77
N GLU A 23 45.22 10.19 -52.75
CA GLU A 23 46.14 10.71 -53.77
C GLU A 23 47.58 10.64 -53.24
N CYS A 24 48.42 9.83 -53.89
CA CYS A 24 49.85 9.83 -53.66
C CYS A 24 50.52 10.88 -54.55
N SER A 25 51.20 11.86 -53.93
CA SER A 25 52.17 12.70 -54.63
C SER A 25 53.49 11.92 -54.82
N GLN A 26 54.09 12.07 -55.99
CA GLN A 26 55.21 11.26 -56.50
C GLN A 26 56.54 11.45 -55.73
N ASP A 27 57.32 10.36 -55.82
CA ASP A 27 58.78 10.21 -55.72
C ASP A 27 59.47 10.30 -54.35
N VAL A 28 59.63 9.13 -53.71
CA VAL A 28 60.92 8.70 -53.10
C VAL A 28 61.08 7.18 -53.27
N GLN A 29 62.14 6.75 -53.96
CA GLN A 29 62.57 5.35 -54.04
C GLN A 29 63.24 4.93 -52.73
N VAL A 30 62.62 4.02 -51.98
CA VAL A 30 63.24 3.34 -50.82
C VAL A 30 63.33 1.85 -51.16
N GLU A 31 64.55 1.32 -51.19
CA GLU A 31 64.82 -0.12 -51.36
C GLU A 31 64.28 -0.89 -50.15
N VAL A 32 63.26 -1.72 -50.40
CA VAL A 32 62.59 -2.55 -49.40
C VAL A 32 63.17 -3.95 -49.45
N THR A 33 64.01 -4.30 -48.48
CA THR A 33 64.47 -5.69 -48.25
C THR A 33 64.30 -6.13 -46.80
N ASN A 34 63.16 -5.78 -46.16
CA ASN A 34 62.47 -6.64 -45.16
C ASN A 34 61.08 -6.11 -44.71
N CYS A 35 60.34 -5.36 -45.54
CA CYS A 35 59.09 -4.70 -45.11
C CYS A 35 57.81 -5.55 -45.32
N GLY A 36 57.92 -6.80 -45.78
CA GLY A 36 56.75 -7.64 -46.07
C GLY A 36 56.04 -8.18 -44.83
N VAL A 37 56.81 -8.66 -43.85
CA VAL A 37 56.24 -9.38 -42.68
C VAL A 37 55.56 -8.43 -41.68
N GLY A 38 56.07 -7.20 -41.54
CA GLY A 38 55.53 -6.21 -40.61
C GLY A 38 54.22 -5.57 -41.10
N PHE A 39 54.10 -5.31 -42.40
CA PHE A 39 52.91 -4.71 -43.00
C PHE A 39 51.74 -5.70 -43.03
N GLU A 40 51.97 -6.96 -43.42
CA GLU A 40 50.96 -8.03 -43.39
C GLU A 40 50.40 -8.25 -41.97
N LEU A 41 51.26 -8.19 -40.94
CA LEU A 41 50.84 -8.32 -39.55
C LEU A 41 49.96 -7.14 -39.10
N ILE A 42 50.30 -5.92 -39.51
CA ILE A 42 49.52 -4.72 -39.20
C ILE A 42 48.15 -4.78 -39.91
N GLN A 43 48.14 -5.21 -41.17
CA GLN A 43 46.91 -5.38 -41.94
C GLN A 43 45.98 -6.42 -41.30
N HIS A 44 46.50 -7.60 -40.92
CA HIS A 44 45.71 -8.62 -40.21
C HIS A 44 45.17 -8.10 -38.87
N ARG A 45 45.95 -7.32 -38.12
CA ARG A 45 45.49 -6.70 -36.86
C ARG A 45 44.40 -5.66 -37.10
N PHE A 46 44.49 -4.90 -38.19
CA PHE A 46 43.46 -3.96 -38.59
C PHE A 46 42.17 -4.69 -38.98
N ASP A 47 42.26 -5.75 -39.79
CA ASP A 47 41.12 -6.59 -40.17
C ASP A 47 40.45 -7.23 -38.93
N THR A 48 41.27 -7.71 -37.99
CA THR A 48 40.77 -8.25 -36.71
C THR A 48 40.04 -7.19 -35.88
N LEU A 49 40.58 -5.96 -35.84
CA LEU A 49 39.93 -4.84 -35.14
C LEU A 49 38.63 -4.43 -35.83
N GLN A 50 38.61 -4.40 -37.16
CA GLN A 50 37.40 -4.11 -37.93
C GLN A 50 36.31 -5.14 -37.67
N TYR A 51 36.64 -6.43 -37.68
CA TYR A 51 35.70 -7.50 -37.35
C TYR A 51 35.11 -7.34 -35.95
N LYS A 52 35.97 -7.11 -34.93
CA LYS A 52 35.53 -6.88 -33.55
C LYS A 52 34.67 -5.63 -33.40
N PHE A 53 34.97 -4.57 -34.16
CA PHE A 53 34.16 -3.36 -34.18
C PHE A 53 32.77 -3.63 -34.80
N LEU A 54 32.72 -4.45 -35.85
CA LEU A 54 31.46 -4.87 -36.48
C LEU A 54 30.61 -5.71 -35.51
N GLU A 55 31.22 -6.70 -34.86
CA GLU A 55 30.57 -7.56 -33.86
C GLU A 55 30.03 -6.72 -32.69
N LEU A 56 30.84 -5.78 -32.17
CA LEU A 56 30.42 -4.87 -31.13
C LEU A 56 29.25 -3.99 -31.60
N SER A 57 29.27 -3.53 -32.84
CA SER A 57 28.19 -2.71 -33.41
C SER A 57 26.87 -3.48 -33.50
N VAL A 58 26.90 -4.77 -33.86
CA VAL A 58 25.72 -5.64 -33.86
C VAL A 58 25.18 -5.82 -32.45
N ASN A 59 26.04 -6.14 -31.47
CA ASN A 59 25.62 -6.32 -30.08
C ASN A 59 24.99 -5.03 -29.49
N VAL A 60 25.51 -3.86 -29.84
CA VAL A 60 24.94 -2.57 -29.43
C VAL A 60 23.55 -2.37 -30.03
N MET A 61 23.32 -2.75 -31.30
CA MET A 61 21.99 -2.66 -31.92
C MET A 61 20.98 -3.60 -31.26
N GLU A 62 21.35 -4.86 -31.01
CA GLU A 62 20.48 -5.83 -30.32
C GLU A 62 20.13 -5.36 -28.90
N PHE A 63 21.12 -4.85 -28.15
CA PHE A 63 20.88 -4.28 -26.83
C PHE A 63 19.98 -3.04 -26.90
N SER A 64 20.19 -2.17 -27.89
CA SER A 64 19.36 -0.98 -28.12
C SER A 64 17.91 -1.37 -28.39
N GLU A 65 17.67 -2.39 -29.22
CA GLU A 65 16.32 -2.90 -29.49
C GLU A 65 15.68 -3.50 -28.23
N ALA A 66 16.43 -4.30 -27.46
CA ALA A 66 15.96 -4.86 -26.21
C ALA A 66 15.56 -3.76 -25.19
N VAL A 67 16.35 -2.69 -25.11
CA VAL A 67 16.04 -1.52 -24.27
C VAL A 67 14.77 -0.83 -24.75
N GLN A 68 14.63 -0.58 -26.05
CA GLN A 68 13.43 0.06 -26.62
C GLN A 68 12.17 -0.77 -26.39
N ASN A 69 12.25 -2.10 -26.53
CA ASN A 69 11.12 -2.98 -26.28
C ASN A 69 10.71 -3.00 -24.81
N LYS A 70 11.69 -3.02 -23.89
CA LYS A 70 11.40 -2.89 -22.44
C LYS A 70 10.83 -1.52 -22.11
N GLN A 71 11.34 -0.45 -22.71
CA GLN A 71 10.82 0.91 -22.55
C GLN A 71 9.34 1.00 -22.95
N ARG A 72 8.98 0.46 -24.13
CA ARG A 72 7.58 0.39 -24.60
C ARG A 72 6.70 -0.40 -23.62
N SER A 73 7.19 -1.53 -23.12
CA SER A 73 6.45 -2.34 -22.15
C SER A 73 6.18 -1.61 -20.83
N ILE A 74 7.16 -0.82 -20.34
CA ILE A 74 7.01 0.01 -19.14
C ILE A 74 5.98 1.12 -19.39
N GLU A 75 6.06 1.81 -20.52
CA GLU A 75 5.11 2.87 -20.89
C GLU A 75 3.66 2.36 -20.96
N GLU A 76 3.44 1.18 -21.52
CA GLU A 76 2.12 0.54 -21.54
C GLU A 76 1.60 0.19 -20.13
N GLN A 77 2.49 -0.24 -19.23
CA GLN A 77 2.11 -0.53 -17.84
C GLN A 77 1.74 0.75 -17.08
N ILE A 78 2.53 1.82 -17.26
CA ILE A 78 2.24 3.14 -16.68
C ILE A 78 0.88 3.64 -17.16
N PHE A 79 0.63 3.59 -18.48
CA PHE A 79 -0.66 4.03 -19.04
C PHE A 79 -1.87 3.26 -18.48
N ARG A 80 -1.73 1.93 -18.32
CA ARG A 80 -2.78 1.10 -17.70
C ARG A 80 -3.03 1.49 -16.24
N LEU A 81 -1.97 1.71 -15.48
CA LEU A 81 -2.06 2.14 -14.08
C LEU A 81 -2.71 3.53 -13.97
N GLU A 82 -2.28 4.50 -14.78
CA GLU A 82 -2.85 5.85 -14.81
C GLU A 82 -4.35 5.83 -15.12
N THR A 83 -4.77 5.00 -16.08
CA THR A 83 -6.18 4.84 -16.43
C THR A 83 -6.99 4.25 -15.27
N SER A 84 -6.44 3.24 -14.58
CA SER A 84 -7.09 2.64 -13.41
C SER A 84 -7.19 3.62 -12.24
N VAL A 85 -6.14 4.41 -11.99
CA VAL A 85 -6.14 5.46 -10.97
C VAL A 85 -7.19 6.53 -11.28
N ALA A 86 -7.28 6.98 -12.54
CA ALA A 86 -8.28 7.96 -12.96
C ALA A 86 -9.72 7.44 -12.76
N ALA A 87 -9.98 6.17 -13.10
CA ALA A 87 -11.28 5.55 -12.88
C ALA A 87 -11.64 5.44 -11.39
N ASN A 88 -10.69 5.00 -10.56
CA ASN A 88 -10.89 4.92 -9.10
C ASN A 88 -11.12 6.29 -8.48
N LEU A 89 -10.37 7.32 -8.94
CA LEU A 89 -10.55 8.69 -8.48
C LEU A 89 -11.94 9.23 -8.83
N ALA A 90 -12.44 8.93 -10.03
CA ALA A 90 -13.80 9.30 -10.42
C ALA A 90 -14.87 8.64 -9.53
N LEU A 91 -14.68 7.38 -9.15
CA LEU A 91 -15.55 6.68 -8.20
C LEU A 91 -15.52 7.33 -6.82
N VAL A 92 -14.33 7.55 -6.25
CA VAL A 92 -14.17 8.21 -4.94
C VAL A 92 -14.79 9.61 -4.94
N THR A 93 -14.61 10.36 -6.01
CA THR A 93 -15.21 11.70 -6.16
C THR A 93 -16.74 11.63 -6.19
N ASN A 94 -17.32 10.63 -6.87
CA ASN A 94 -18.77 10.42 -6.89
C ASN A 94 -19.31 10.04 -5.51
N TYR A 95 -18.65 9.11 -4.81
CA TYR A 95 -19.01 8.76 -3.43
C TYR A 95 -18.91 9.97 -2.49
N SER A 96 -17.84 10.76 -2.61
CA SER A 96 -17.67 11.98 -1.81
C SER A 96 -18.81 12.97 -2.03
N ARG A 97 -19.28 13.13 -3.27
CA ARG A 97 -20.46 13.94 -3.59
C ARG A 97 -21.73 13.40 -2.92
N GLN A 98 -21.94 12.08 -2.93
CA GLN A 98 -23.10 11.47 -2.27
C GLN A 98 -23.08 11.65 -0.74
N VAL A 99 -21.91 11.53 -0.12
CA VAL A 99 -21.74 11.79 1.32
C VAL A 99 -22.05 13.25 1.66
N LEU A 100 -21.54 14.19 0.86
CA LEU A 100 -21.85 15.62 1.03
C LEU A 100 -23.35 15.93 0.89
N GLU A 101 -24.03 15.29 -0.05
CA GLU A 101 -25.49 15.40 -0.20
C GLU A 101 -26.23 14.91 1.06
N LEU A 102 -25.83 13.76 1.61
CA LEU A 102 -26.41 13.22 2.84
C LEU A 102 -26.11 14.10 4.08
N GLN A 103 -24.95 14.75 4.12
CA GLN A 103 -24.55 15.61 5.23
C GLN A 103 -25.45 16.86 5.37
N THR A 104 -26.01 17.36 4.25
CA THR A 104 -27.01 18.44 4.28
C THR A 104 -28.34 18.01 4.92
N ILE A 105 -28.72 16.73 4.77
CA ILE A 105 -29.91 16.15 5.42
C ILE A 105 -29.66 15.98 6.92
N CYS A 106 -28.49 15.51 7.31
CA CYS A 106 -28.08 15.39 8.72
C CYS A 106 -28.02 16.75 9.43
N SER A 107 -27.62 17.82 8.72
CA SER A 107 -27.62 19.19 9.28
C SER A 107 -29.03 19.65 9.68
N ASN A 108 -30.07 19.29 8.92
CA ASN A 108 -31.46 19.54 9.30
C ASN A 108 -31.90 18.65 10.48
N HIS A 109 -31.37 17.43 10.56
CA HIS A 109 -31.64 16.51 11.66
C HIS A 109 -31.10 17.03 12.99
N ASP A 110 -29.94 17.70 13.02
CA ASP A 110 -29.42 18.33 14.24
C ASP A 110 -30.26 19.51 14.70
N HIS A 111 -30.78 20.32 13.76
CA HIS A 111 -31.71 21.38 14.09
C HIS A 111 -33.00 20.83 14.71
N ILE A 112 -33.60 19.81 14.08
CA ILE A 112 -34.80 19.14 14.59
C ILE A 112 -34.51 18.44 15.92
N ARG A 113 -33.36 17.77 16.09
CA ARG A 113 -32.91 17.15 17.35
C ARG A 113 -32.78 18.17 18.48
N ASN A 114 -32.26 19.36 18.20
CA ASN A 114 -32.14 20.44 19.17
C ASN A 114 -33.49 21.06 19.51
N GLU A 115 -34.42 21.17 18.57
CA GLU A 115 -35.80 21.58 18.85
C GLU A 115 -36.58 20.50 19.61
N LEU A 116 -36.36 19.21 19.30
CA LEU A 116 -36.97 18.09 20.01
C LEU A 116 -36.52 18.04 21.48
N ARG A 117 -35.26 18.37 21.78
CA ARG A 117 -34.73 18.52 23.15
C ARG A 117 -35.46 19.61 23.95
N LYS A 118 -35.91 20.69 23.30
CA LYS A 118 -36.66 21.77 23.96
C LYS A 118 -38.11 21.39 24.23
N LEU A 119 -38.66 20.47 23.44
CA LEU A 119 -40.04 19.97 23.56
C LEU A 119 -40.17 18.74 24.47
N GLN A 120 -39.06 18.18 24.98
CA GLN A 120 -39.14 17.12 25.97
C GLN A 120 -39.84 17.64 27.23
N PRO A 121 -40.97 17.02 27.65
CA PRO A 121 -41.58 17.37 28.93
C PRO A 121 -40.59 17.06 30.05
N LYS A 122 -40.54 17.91 31.09
CA LYS A 122 -39.88 17.58 32.37
C LYS A 122 -40.45 16.26 32.87
N LYS A 123 -39.76 15.15 32.58
CA LYS A 123 -40.23 13.79 32.82
C LYS A 123 -39.96 13.43 34.27
N SER A 124 -40.92 13.72 35.14
CA SER A 124 -41.07 12.99 36.40
C SER A 124 -41.66 11.62 36.10
N ALA A 125 -40.97 10.56 36.48
CA ALA A 125 -41.45 9.18 36.58
C ALA A 125 -42.11 8.57 35.33
N LEU A 126 -41.29 7.99 34.44
CA LEU A 126 -41.67 6.81 33.66
C LEU A 126 -40.40 6.00 33.43
N GLU A 127 -40.34 4.83 34.05
CA GLU A 127 -39.25 3.84 34.09
C GLU A 127 -38.41 3.83 32.81
N LYS A 128 -37.12 4.15 32.96
CA LYS A 128 -36.12 3.69 32.01
C LYS A 128 -35.92 2.21 32.31
N LEU A 129 -36.11 1.36 31.31
CA LEU A 129 -35.28 0.18 31.23
C LEU A 129 -33.92 0.72 30.80
N ASP A 130 -33.08 1.10 31.77
CA ASP A 130 -31.72 1.55 31.51
C ASP A 130 -30.97 0.35 30.90
N SER A 131 -30.79 0.35 29.59
CA SER A 131 -29.85 -0.57 28.95
C SER A 131 -28.46 -0.30 29.55
N PRO A 132 -27.73 -1.34 29.96
CA PRO A 132 -26.40 -1.15 30.51
C PRO A 132 -25.47 -0.51 29.47
N ASN A 133 -24.59 0.38 29.92
CA ASN A 133 -23.54 0.99 29.11
C ASN A 133 -22.19 0.26 29.26
N SER A 134 -22.12 -0.74 30.14
CA SER A 134 -20.94 -1.55 30.41
C SER A 134 -21.35 -2.91 31.00
N CYS A 135 -20.43 -3.89 31.01
CA CYS A 135 -20.61 -5.17 31.68
C CYS A 135 -20.61 -4.97 33.21
N THR A 136 -21.75 -4.62 33.80
CA THR A 136 -21.91 -4.42 35.26
C THR A 136 -22.52 -5.64 35.96
N GLU A 137 -22.25 -5.77 37.27
CA GLU A 137 -22.66 -6.93 38.10
C GLU A 137 -24.16 -7.21 38.06
N GLY A 138 -24.53 -8.50 37.96
CA GLY A 138 -25.91 -8.96 38.09
C GLY A 138 -26.28 -10.22 37.30
N SER A 139 -25.45 -10.68 36.36
CA SER A 139 -25.74 -11.80 35.47
C SER A 139 -24.56 -12.77 35.32
N ASP A 140 -24.86 -14.02 34.95
CA ASP A 140 -23.87 -14.98 34.44
C ASP A 140 -23.23 -14.46 33.14
N SER A 141 -22.05 -14.97 32.78
CA SER A 141 -21.41 -14.66 31.49
C SER A 141 -22.36 -14.95 30.34
N GLY A 142 -22.52 -14.00 29.42
CA GLY A 142 -23.51 -14.12 28.36
C GLY A 142 -23.61 -12.93 27.44
N GLU A 143 -24.50 -13.07 26.46
CA GLU A 143 -24.79 -12.03 25.47
C GLU A 143 -25.74 -10.99 26.05
N ILE A 144 -25.39 -9.71 25.91
CA ILE A 144 -26.21 -8.57 26.31
C ILE A 144 -26.12 -7.47 25.24
N SER A 145 -27.12 -6.60 25.18
CA SER A 145 -27.08 -5.40 24.33
C SER A 145 -26.61 -4.20 25.15
N LEU A 146 -25.51 -3.56 24.72
CA LEU A 146 -24.95 -2.36 25.34
C LEU A 146 -25.29 -1.09 24.55
N ASP A 147 -25.62 -0.02 25.27
CA ASP A 147 -25.73 1.32 24.69
C ASP A 147 -24.35 2.00 24.72
N ILE A 148 -23.66 2.01 23.56
CA ILE A 148 -22.36 2.67 23.38
C ILE A 148 -22.58 4.12 22.94
N LEU A 149 -21.90 5.07 23.61
CA LEU A 149 -21.98 6.49 23.26
C LEU A 149 -21.57 6.72 21.79
N ASN A 150 -22.30 7.62 21.11
CA ASN A 150 -22.18 7.92 19.68
C ASN A 150 -22.50 6.77 18.71
N ILE A 151 -22.94 5.60 19.20
CA ILE A 151 -23.57 4.57 18.38
C ILE A 151 -25.09 4.72 18.51
N SER A 152 -25.80 4.80 17.38
CA SER A 152 -27.23 5.13 17.36
C SER A 152 -28.16 3.95 17.71
N TYR A 153 -27.61 2.76 17.90
CA TYR A 153 -28.33 1.52 18.16
C TYR A 153 -27.62 0.69 19.25
N PRO A 154 -28.35 -0.11 20.04
CA PRO A 154 -27.74 -1.04 21.00
C PRO A 154 -26.86 -2.07 20.29
N VAL A 155 -25.72 -2.40 20.89
CA VAL A 155 -24.73 -3.31 20.32
C VAL A 155 -24.73 -4.61 21.10
N ASP A 156 -24.98 -5.72 20.43
CA ASP A 156 -24.90 -7.05 21.04
C ASP A 156 -23.44 -7.42 21.27
N VAL A 157 -23.12 -7.77 22.51
CA VAL A 157 -21.77 -8.08 22.98
C VAL A 157 -21.81 -9.26 23.94
N PHE A 158 -20.65 -9.87 24.17
CA PHE A 158 -20.50 -10.90 25.19
C PHE A 158 -19.78 -10.32 26.41
N CYS A 159 -20.39 -10.45 27.58
CA CYS A 159 -19.78 -10.11 28.85
C CYS A 159 -19.29 -11.38 29.56
N ASP A 160 -18.00 -11.41 29.87
CA ASP A 160 -17.41 -12.43 30.72
C ASP A 160 -17.35 -11.93 32.17
N MET A 161 -18.16 -12.56 33.02
CA MET A 161 -18.32 -12.24 34.44
C MET A 161 -17.50 -13.16 35.34
N THR A 162 -16.71 -14.07 34.77
CA THR A 162 -15.99 -15.12 35.51
C THR A 162 -14.48 -14.92 35.51
N THR A 163 -13.91 -14.53 34.37
CA THR A 163 -12.46 -14.52 34.16
C THR A 163 -11.85 -13.29 34.84
N PHE A 164 -10.73 -13.43 35.55
CA PHE A 164 -10.00 -12.34 36.22
C PHE A 164 -10.86 -11.33 37.01
N GLY A 165 -11.88 -11.81 37.74
CA GLY A 165 -12.77 -10.95 38.52
C GLY A 165 -14.02 -10.44 37.78
N GLY A 166 -14.21 -10.89 36.54
CA GLY A 166 -15.39 -10.62 35.73
C GLY A 166 -15.46 -9.19 35.20
N ARG A 167 -16.65 -8.81 34.68
CA ARG A 167 -16.92 -7.49 34.07
C ARG A 167 -16.15 -7.22 32.78
N TRP A 168 -15.70 -8.27 32.09
CA TRP A 168 -14.97 -8.12 30.85
C TRP A 168 -15.92 -8.03 29.68
N LEU A 169 -15.80 -6.94 28.91
CA LEU A 169 -16.38 -6.85 27.59
C LEU A 169 -15.49 -7.60 26.60
N VAL A 170 -15.99 -8.69 26.02
CA VAL A 170 -15.27 -9.41 24.98
C VAL A 170 -15.38 -8.62 23.68
N VAL A 171 -14.23 -8.22 23.13
CA VAL A 171 -14.16 -7.41 21.89
C VAL A 171 -13.74 -8.23 20.67
N GLN A 172 -13.10 -9.37 20.90
CA GLN A 172 -12.72 -10.35 19.90
C GLN A 172 -12.72 -11.72 20.54
N GLN A 173 -13.21 -12.73 19.81
CA GLN A 173 -13.08 -14.11 20.24
C GLN A 173 -12.79 -15.05 19.06
N ARG A 174 -11.90 -16.03 19.29
CA ARG A 174 -11.62 -17.16 18.38
C ARG A 174 -11.65 -18.49 19.14
N VAL A 175 -12.78 -19.19 19.09
CA VAL A 175 -12.97 -20.53 19.68
C VAL A 175 -12.89 -21.63 18.62
N GLU A 176 -13.49 -21.38 17.46
CA GLU A 176 -13.59 -22.36 16.37
C GLU A 176 -13.23 -21.72 15.02
N ASN A 177 -13.01 -22.52 13.98
CA ASN A 177 -12.71 -22.01 12.64
C ASN A 177 -13.99 -21.75 11.81
N THR A 178 -15.07 -21.25 12.43
CA THR A 178 -16.37 -21.07 11.76
C THR A 178 -16.51 -19.73 11.03
N VAL A 179 -15.74 -18.71 11.42
CA VAL A 179 -15.78 -17.37 10.82
C VAL A 179 -14.42 -16.99 10.25
N SER A 180 -14.39 -16.57 8.98
CA SER A 180 -13.18 -16.01 8.36
C SER A 180 -12.82 -14.66 8.99
N PHE A 181 -11.55 -14.48 9.33
CA PHE A 181 -10.97 -13.20 9.73
C PHE A 181 -10.17 -12.55 8.58
N ASN A 182 -10.11 -13.18 7.40
CA ASN A 182 -9.61 -12.54 6.20
C ASN A 182 -10.74 -11.70 5.60
N ARG A 183 -10.84 -10.44 6.04
CA ARG A 183 -11.95 -9.51 5.79
C ARG A 183 -11.43 -8.17 5.26
N ASN A 184 -12.30 -7.45 4.58
CA ASN A 184 -11.95 -6.11 4.08
C ASN A 184 -11.99 -5.05 5.20
N TRP A 185 -11.54 -3.84 4.89
CA TRP A 185 -11.49 -2.72 5.84
C TRP A 185 -12.86 -2.39 6.43
N THR A 186 -13.89 -2.27 5.58
CA THR A 186 -15.25 -1.95 6.01
C THR A 186 -15.78 -2.96 7.02
N GLU A 187 -15.53 -4.25 6.80
CA GLU A 187 -15.90 -5.31 7.74
C GLU A 187 -15.14 -5.20 9.08
N TYR A 188 -13.85 -4.84 9.07
CA TYR A 188 -13.10 -4.60 10.31
C TYR A 188 -13.55 -3.33 11.04
N ARG A 189 -13.94 -2.29 10.30
CA ARG A 189 -14.52 -1.07 10.88
C ARG A 189 -15.87 -1.37 11.54
N ASP A 190 -16.76 -2.05 10.82
CA ASP A 190 -18.14 -2.27 11.23
C ASP A 190 -18.31 -3.46 12.19
N GLY A 191 -17.38 -4.42 12.20
CA GLY A 191 -17.48 -5.66 12.98
C GLY A 191 -18.12 -6.81 12.21
N PHE A 192 -17.85 -8.05 12.65
CA PHE A 192 -18.38 -9.27 12.03
C PHE A 192 -18.39 -10.44 13.01
N GLY A 193 -19.21 -11.46 12.70
CA GLY A 193 -19.33 -12.68 13.52
C GLY A 193 -20.47 -12.60 14.52
N GLN A 194 -20.45 -13.50 15.51
CA GLN A 194 -21.48 -13.60 16.56
C GLN A 194 -20.82 -13.56 17.95
N PRO A 195 -21.27 -12.71 18.88
CA PRO A 195 -20.66 -12.54 20.21
C PRO A 195 -20.51 -13.83 21.02
N THR A 196 -21.42 -14.80 20.81
CA THR A 196 -21.40 -16.11 21.49
C THR A 196 -20.42 -17.12 20.89
N ASN A 197 -19.71 -16.78 19.80
CA ASN A 197 -18.74 -17.65 19.15
C ASN A 197 -17.53 -16.86 18.62
N ASN A 198 -17.29 -16.88 17.30
CA ASN A 198 -16.18 -16.17 16.69
C ASN A 198 -16.63 -14.81 16.18
N PHE A 199 -16.04 -13.74 16.69
CA PHE A 199 -16.42 -12.39 16.29
C PHE A 199 -15.32 -11.36 16.48
N TRP A 200 -15.59 -10.21 15.89
CA TRP A 200 -14.90 -8.96 16.02
C TRP A 200 -15.93 -7.84 16.22
N ILE A 201 -15.82 -7.09 17.31
CA ILE A 201 -16.80 -6.05 17.68
C ILE A 201 -16.87 -4.89 16.65
N GLY A 202 -15.75 -4.59 15.98
CA GLY A 202 -15.61 -3.48 15.03
C GLY A 202 -14.75 -2.34 15.59
N LEU A 203 -13.87 -1.77 14.74
CA LEU A 203 -12.95 -0.70 15.13
C LEU A 203 -13.69 0.59 15.51
N GLU A 204 -14.78 0.94 14.81
CA GLU A 204 -15.55 2.15 15.16
C GLU A 204 -16.12 2.03 16.58
N LYS A 205 -16.61 0.85 16.95
CA LYS A 205 -17.15 0.63 18.30
C LYS A 205 -16.05 0.67 19.35
N LEU A 206 -14.87 0.10 19.07
CA LEU A 206 -13.70 0.18 19.97
C LEU A 206 -13.20 1.61 20.14
N TYR A 207 -13.15 2.39 19.05
CA TYR A 207 -12.78 3.80 19.09
C TYR A 207 -13.75 4.57 19.99
N GLN A 208 -15.06 4.42 19.80
CA GLN A 208 -16.05 5.07 20.64
C GLN A 208 -15.91 4.64 22.11
N LEU A 209 -15.78 3.34 22.41
CA LEU A 209 -15.60 2.87 23.79
C LEU A 209 -14.37 3.53 24.45
N THR A 210 -13.20 3.38 23.83
CA THR A 210 -11.91 3.80 24.41
C THR A 210 -11.66 5.31 24.38
N THR A 211 -12.49 6.08 23.66
CA THR A 211 -12.46 7.55 23.67
C THR A 211 -13.17 8.12 24.89
N HIS A 212 -14.30 7.53 25.30
CA HIS A 212 -15.14 8.07 26.37
C HIS A 212 -14.60 7.73 27.76
N ASP A 213 -14.13 6.50 27.94
CA ASP A 213 -13.61 6.00 29.22
C ASP A 213 -12.23 5.35 29.05
N SER A 214 -11.53 5.17 30.16
CA SER A 214 -10.24 4.46 30.16
C SER A 214 -10.47 2.97 30.32
N TYR A 215 -9.94 2.18 29.40
CA TYR A 215 -10.07 0.73 29.40
C TYR A 215 -8.70 0.07 29.56
N GLU A 216 -8.69 -1.05 30.26
CA GLU A 216 -7.60 -2.02 30.23
C GLU A 216 -7.90 -3.12 29.20
N LEU A 217 -6.86 -3.75 28.67
CA LEU A 217 -6.99 -4.85 27.70
C LEU A 217 -6.34 -6.11 28.25
N PHE A 218 -7.13 -7.18 28.27
CA PHE A 218 -6.67 -8.51 28.59
C PHE A 218 -6.70 -9.40 27.34
N VAL A 219 -5.59 -10.08 27.06
CA VAL A 219 -5.47 -11.01 25.93
C VAL A 219 -5.09 -12.38 26.46
N GLU A 220 -6.00 -13.33 26.28
CA GLU A 220 -5.79 -14.74 26.57
C GLU A 220 -5.60 -15.52 25.27
N LEU A 221 -4.54 -16.33 25.22
CA LEU A 221 -4.21 -17.19 24.09
C LEU A 221 -4.03 -18.62 24.58
N GLN A 222 -4.83 -19.54 24.05
CA GLN A 222 -4.62 -20.96 24.28
C GLN A 222 -3.81 -21.59 23.15
N PHE A 223 -2.70 -22.23 23.51
CA PHE A 223 -1.86 -22.97 22.59
C PHE A 223 -2.38 -24.39 22.38
N ALA A 224 -2.01 -25.02 21.26
CA ALA A 224 -2.45 -26.38 20.91
C ALA A 224 -2.07 -27.46 21.94
N ASN A 225 -1.05 -27.20 22.76
CA ASN A 225 -0.64 -28.07 23.87
C ASN A 225 -1.45 -27.86 25.16
N GLY A 226 -2.48 -27.00 25.12
CA GLY A 226 -3.34 -26.65 26.26
C GLY A 226 -2.78 -25.57 27.20
N SER A 227 -1.55 -25.09 26.96
CA SER A 227 -0.99 -23.99 27.78
C SER A 227 -1.67 -22.66 27.45
N LEU A 228 -1.72 -21.76 28.45
CA LEU A 228 -2.31 -20.43 28.34
C LEU A 228 -1.20 -19.37 28.35
N GLY A 229 -1.23 -18.49 27.37
CA GLY A 229 -0.49 -17.23 27.33
C GLY A 229 -1.43 -16.08 27.68
N ILE A 230 -0.99 -15.22 28.59
CA ILE A 230 -1.78 -14.09 29.09
C ILE A 230 -0.96 -12.82 28.93
N VAL A 231 -1.59 -11.76 28.41
CA VAL A 231 -1.02 -10.42 28.36
C VAL A 231 -2.04 -9.42 28.87
N HIS A 232 -1.61 -8.52 29.76
CA HIS A 232 -2.43 -7.47 30.33
C HIS A 232 -1.82 -6.11 30.02
N TYR A 233 -2.63 -5.21 29.46
CA TYR A 233 -2.29 -3.81 29.23
C TYR A 233 -3.18 -2.95 30.13
N SER A 234 -2.55 -2.18 31.02
CA SER A 234 -3.26 -1.32 31.98
C SER A 234 -3.99 -0.15 31.33
N GLU A 235 -3.61 0.23 30.10
CA GLU A 235 -4.29 1.25 29.32
C GLU A 235 -4.35 0.80 27.86
N PHE A 236 -5.53 0.91 27.27
CA PHE A 236 -5.79 0.57 25.89
C PHE A 236 -6.68 1.63 25.24
N ARG A 237 -6.25 2.14 24.10
CA ARG A 237 -6.97 3.12 23.30
C ARG A 237 -6.82 2.80 21.81
N VAL A 238 -7.88 3.09 21.06
CA VAL A 238 -7.89 3.02 19.61
C VAL A 238 -8.06 4.44 19.08
N GLY A 239 -7.32 4.80 18.03
CA GLY A 239 -7.43 6.09 17.34
C GLY A 239 -8.63 6.15 16.40
N SER A 240 -8.90 7.33 15.85
CA SER A 240 -9.91 7.50 14.80
C SER A 240 -9.45 6.85 13.48
N GLU A 241 -10.37 6.66 12.53
CA GLU A 241 -10.04 6.11 11.20
C GLU A 241 -9.02 6.96 10.42
N ASP A 242 -8.91 8.26 10.71
CA ASP A 242 -8.00 9.21 10.04
C ASP A 242 -6.59 9.29 10.65
N GLU A 243 -6.32 8.59 11.77
CA GLU A 243 -5.03 8.58 12.48
C GLU A 243 -4.08 7.49 11.96
#